data_AF-A0A919HL67-F1
#
_entry.id   AF-A0A919HL67-F1
#
_cell.length_a   1.000
_cell.length_b   1.000
_cell.length_c   1.000
_cell.angle_alpha   90.00
_cell.angle_beta   90.00
_cell.angle_gamma   90.00
#
_symmetry.space_group_name_H-M   'P 1'
#
loop_
_entity.id
_entity.type
_entity.pdbx_description
1 polymer ?
#
loop_
_entity_poly.entity_id
_entity_poly.type
_entity_poly.pdbx_seq_one_letter_code
_entity_poly.pdbx_strand_id
1 'polypeptide(L)'
;MALEALESGDMRLWQMNGGDWYVKGDARQRADVDRLLAHCRRLPLIIEVECGKARHVIAHADYPAPVYRWQQPVDPQRVLWSRHRLSEHLAGRHGAIGGADHFWFGHTPLQARYDHDNQHYIDTGAVFGGMLTLVALQSAG
;
A
#
# COMPACT_ATOMS: atom_id res chain seq x y z
N MET A 1 -8.75 -5.99 6.64
CA MET A 1 -9.11 -7.39 6.31
C MET A 1 -8.62 -8.40 7.33
N ALA A 2 -7.35 -8.86 7.35
CA ALA A 2 -6.93 -9.93 8.27
C ALA A 2 -7.05 -9.55 9.77
N LEU A 3 -6.57 -8.36 10.14
CA LEU A 3 -6.68 -7.85 11.51
C LEU A 3 -8.15 -7.69 11.96
N GLU A 4 -8.99 -7.13 11.10
CA GLU A 4 -10.43 -6.96 11.35
C GLU A 4 -11.12 -8.32 11.50
N ALA A 5 -10.76 -9.32 10.70
CA ALA A 5 -11.30 -10.68 10.81
C ALA A 5 -10.93 -11.33 12.15
N LEU A 6 -9.69 -11.15 12.62
CA LEU A 6 -9.26 -11.65 13.93
C LEU A 6 -9.94 -10.92 15.10
N GLU A 7 -10.22 -9.63 14.96
CA GLU A 7 -10.89 -8.83 16.01
C GLU A 7 -12.39 -9.09 16.08
N SER A 8 -13.05 -9.21 14.93
CA SER A 8 -14.50 -9.45 14.85
C SER A 8 -14.89 -10.92 14.96
N GLY A 9 -13.95 -11.84 14.69
CA GLY A 9 -14.22 -13.26 14.50
C GLY A 9 -14.89 -13.60 13.16
N ASP A 10 -15.19 -12.60 12.30
CA ASP A 10 -15.76 -12.83 10.97
C ASP A 10 -14.66 -12.99 9.92
N MET A 11 -14.38 -14.25 9.56
CA MET A 11 -13.33 -14.63 8.62
C MET A 11 -13.75 -14.47 7.15
N ARG A 12 -15.03 -14.24 6.84
CA ARG A 12 -15.55 -14.34 5.47
C ARG A 12 -14.87 -13.36 4.52
N LEU A 13 -14.77 -12.10 4.90
CA LEU A 13 -14.17 -11.07 4.05
C LEU A 13 -12.69 -11.35 3.78
N TRP A 14 -11.95 -11.85 4.78
CA TRP A 14 -10.56 -12.21 4.57
C TRP A 14 -10.42 -13.42 3.64
N GLN A 15 -11.22 -14.48 3.85
CA GLN A 15 -11.24 -15.67 2.99
C GLN A 15 -11.55 -15.33 1.52
N MET A 16 -12.61 -14.55 1.28
CA MET A 16 -13.02 -14.10 -0.06
C MET A 16 -11.92 -13.31 -0.79
N ASN A 17 -10.97 -12.73 -0.05
CA ASN A 17 -9.86 -11.95 -0.59
C ASN A 17 -8.51 -12.65 -0.43
N GLY A 18 -8.49 -14.00 -0.48
CA GLY A 18 -7.26 -14.80 -0.51
C GLY A 18 -6.74 -15.20 0.87
N GLY A 19 -7.55 -15.13 1.92
CA GLY A 19 -7.21 -15.56 3.29
C GLY A 19 -7.30 -17.06 3.54
N ASP A 20 -7.69 -17.87 2.56
CA ASP A 20 -7.92 -19.32 2.72
C ASP A 20 -6.73 -20.10 3.29
N TRP A 21 -5.50 -19.66 3.00
CA TRP A 21 -4.29 -20.31 3.48
C TRP A 21 -4.20 -20.30 5.01
N TYR A 22 -4.75 -19.28 5.68
CA TYR A 22 -4.80 -19.21 7.14
C TYR A 22 -5.72 -20.30 7.72
N VAL A 23 -6.89 -20.48 7.11
CA VAL A 23 -7.91 -21.45 7.54
C VAL A 23 -7.42 -22.89 7.33
N LYS A 24 -6.70 -23.11 6.23
CA LYS A 24 -6.12 -24.41 5.87
C LYS A 24 -4.87 -24.76 6.70
N GLY A 25 -4.22 -23.77 7.31
CA GLY A 25 -3.03 -23.99 8.14
C GLY A 25 -3.35 -24.77 9.42
N ASP A 26 -2.38 -25.49 9.96
CA ASP A 26 -2.52 -26.21 11.23
C ASP A 26 -2.53 -25.27 12.45
N ALA A 27 -2.75 -25.82 13.65
CA ALA A 27 -2.84 -25.02 14.88
C ALA A 27 -1.55 -24.24 15.20
N ARG A 28 -0.39 -24.80 14.88
CA ARG A 28 0.91 -24.15 15.11
C ARG A 28 1.11 -23.02 14.11
N GLN A 29 0.83 -23.27 12.84
CA GLN A 29 0.91 -22.27 11.77
C GLN A 29 -0.01 -21.08 12.06
N ARG A 30 -1.25 -21.32 12.48
CA ARG A 30 -2.17 -20.23 12.85
C ARG A 30 -1.66 -19.43 14.04
N ALA A 31 -1.14 -20.08 15.08
CA ALA A 31 -0.56 -19.38 16.23
C ALA A 31 0.64 -18.50 15.82
N ASP A 32 1.50 -18.98 14.92
CA ASP A 32 2.60 -18.19 14.37
C ASP A 32 2.09 -16.99 13.55
N VAL A 33 1.07 -17.19 12.71
CA VAL A 33 0.46 -16.12 11.91
C VAL A 33 -0.21 -15.08 12.79
N ASP A 34 -0.96 -15.48 13.81
CA ASP A 34 -1.63 -14.56 14.75
C ASP A 34 -0.60 -13.66 15.45
N ARG A 35 0.53 -14.26 15.88
CA ARG A 35 1.65 -13.51 16.46
C ARG A 35 2.24 -12.51 15.48
N LEU A 36 2.45 -12.91 14.22
CA LEU A 36 3.00 -12.02 13.17
C LEU A 36 2.03 -10.90 12.82
N LEU A 37 0.74 -11.20 12.64
CA LEU A 37 -0.30 -10.20 12.37
C LEU A 37 -0.43 -9.21 13.52
N ALA A 38 -0.26 -9.63 14.77
CA ALA A 38 -0.26 -8.70 15.90
C ALA A 38 0.81 -7.59 15.78
N HIS A 39 1.95 -7.88 15.14
CA HIS A 39 2.96 -6.86 14.86
C HIS A 39 2.53 -5.87 13.77
N CYS A 40 1.69 -6.29 12.81
CA CYS A 40 1.19 -5.43 11.74
C CYS A 40 0.34 -4.26 12.25
N ARG A 41 -0.27 -4.37 13.44
CA ARG A 41 -1.02 -3.27 14.08
C ARG A 41 -0.17 -2.02 14.35
N ARG A 42 1.15 -2.17 14.43
CA ARG A 42 2.09 -1.08 14.70
C ARG A 42 2.78 -0.55 13.44
N LEU A 43 2.48 -1.11 12.27
CA LEU A 43 3.07 -0.61 11.03
C LEU A 43 2.49 0.76 10.71
N PRO A 44 3.32 1.73 10.29
CA PRO A 44 2.82 3.02 9.85
C PRO A 44 2.03 2.84 8.54
N LEU A 45 0.98 3.64 8.37
CA LEU A 45 0.21 3.67 7.12
C LEU A 45 0.95 4.41 6.00
N ILE A 46 1.80 5.36 6.39
CA ILE A 46 2.54 6.25 5.51
C ILE A 46 3.97 6.31 6.03
N ILE A 47 4.94 6.13 5.14
CA ILE A 47 6.38 6.24 5.43
C ILE A 47 6.93 7.43 4.66
N GLU A 48 7.68 8.29 5.34
CA GLU A 48 8.52 9.30 4.68
C GLU A 48 9.96 8.79 4.64
N VAL A 49 10.62 8.96 3.50
CA VAL A 49 12.04 8.67 3.32
C VAL A 49 12.69 9.88 2.67
N GLU A 50 13.70 10.44 3.33
CA GLU A 50 14.52 11.50 2.76
C GLU A 50 15.77 10.89 2.10
N CYS A 51 15.94 11.14 0.79
CA CYS A 51 17.07 10.69 -0.01
C CYS A 51 17.79 11.92 -0.58
N GLY A 52 18.85 12.36 0.11
CA GLY A 52 19.54 13.61 -0.24
C GLY A 52 18.63 14.82 -0.06
N LYS A 53 18.24 15.48 -1.18
CA LYS A 53 17.29 16.60 -1.16
C LYS A 53 15.86 16.20 -1.51
N ALA A 54 15.63 14.95 -1.93
CA ALA A 54 14.33 14.46 -2.33
C ALA A 54 13.59 13.82 -1.16
N ARG A 55 12.30 14.15 -1.02
CA ARG A 55 11.37 13.53 -0.07
C ARG A 55 10.46 12.55 -0.79
N HIS A 56 10.48 11.30 -0.33
CA HIS A 56 9.64 10.21 -0.83
C HIS A 56 8.58 9.88 0.21
N VAL A 57 7.32 9.80 -0.22
CA VAL A 57 6.20 9.36 0.60
C VAL A 57 5.71 8.03 0.06
N ILE A 58 5.63 7.02 0.92
CA ILE A 58 5.23 5.66 0.55
C ILE A 58 3.94 5.35 1.31
N ALA A 59 2.90 4.95 0.59
CA ALA A 59 1.64 4.51 1.16
C ALA A 59 1.09 3.32 0.37
N HIS A 60 0.19 2.53 0.96
CA HIS A 60 -0.30 1.32 0.27
C HIS A 60 -1.09 1.64 -1.00
N ALA A 61 -2.11 2.51 -0.92
CA ALA A 61 -3.01 2.79 -2.02
C ALA A 61 -3.01 4.26 -2.48
N ASP A 62 -3.03 5.21 -1.53
CA ASP A 62 -3.10 6.64 -1.84
C ASP A 62 -2.63 7.51 -0.65
N TYR A 63 -2.34 8.77 -0.91
CA TYR A 63 -2.30 9.83 0.10
C TYR A 63 -3.49 10.78 -0.13
N PRO A 64 -4.56 10.72 0.69
CA PRO A 64 -5.86 11.31 0.36
C PRO A 64 -5.96 12.81 0.70
N ALA A 65 -4.94 13.58 0.35
CA ALA A 65 -4.91 15.04 0.45
C ALA A 65 -4.12 15.64 -0.74
N PRO A 66 -4.35 16.91 -1.09
CA PRO A 66 -3.64 17.56 -2.19
C PRO A 66 -2.21 17.99 -1.83
N VAL A 67 -1.90 18.12 -0.53
CA VAL A 67 -0.58 18.52 -0.05
C VAL A 67 -0.21 17.64 1.13
N TYR A 68 0.94 17.01 1.05
CA TYR A 68 1.56 16.26 2.12
C TYR A 68 2.14 17.17 3.19
N ARG A 69 1.91 16.78 4.45
CA ARG A 69 2.56 17.34 5.63
C ARG A 69 2.83 16.22 6.63
N TRP A 70 3.99 16.29 7.29
CA TRP A 70 4.39 15.33 8.31
C TRP A 70 3.30 15.17 9.37
N GLN A 71 2.88 13.92 9.60
CA GLN A 71 1.83 13.53 10.57
C GLN A 71 0.48 14.25 10.40
N GLN A 72 0.18 14.81 9.23
CA GLN A 72 -1.15 15.34 8.97
C GLN A 72 -2.19 14.23 9.08
N PRO A 73 -3.29 14.45 9.82
CA PRO A 73 -4.40 13.51 9.85
C PRO A 73 -4.99 13.33 8.45
N VAL A 74 -5.09 12.08 8.04
CA VAL A 74 -5.71 11.64 6.79
C VAL A 74 -6.57 10.42 7.08
N ASP A 75 -7.56 10.15 6.22
CA ASP A 75 -8.43 8.99 6.36
C ASP A 75 -7.66 7.68 6.14
N PRO A 76 -7.49 6.83 7.19
CA PRO A 76 -6.78 5.56 7.08
C PRO A 76 -7.39 4.59 6.05
N GLN A 77 -8.71 4.60 5.90
CA GLN A 77 -9.39 3.72 4.95
C GLN A 77 -9.02 4.09 3.53
N ARG A 78 -8.92 5.38 3.23
CA ARG A 78 -8.49 5.84 1.91
C ARG A 78 -7.01 5.57 1.65
N VAL A 79 -6.14 5.67 2.66
CA VAL A 79 -4.72 5.31 2.52
C VAL A 79 -4.53 3.83 2.15
N LEU A 80 -5.40 2.95 2.64
CA LEU A 80 -5.34 1.51 2.40
C LEU A 80 -6.14 1.03 1.19
N TRP A 81 -7.22 1.70 0.80
CA TRP A 81 -8.19 1.13 -0.15
C TRP A 81 -8.58 2.06 -1.31
N SER A 82 -8.14 3.33 -1.31
CA SER A 82 -8.52 4.26 -2.37
C SER A 82 -7.90 3.85 -3.71
N ARG A 83 -8.76 3.74 -4.73
CA ARG A 83 -8.34 3.64 -6.14
C ARG A 83 -8.65 4.90 -6.94
N HIS A 84 -9.28 5.88 -6.28
CA HIS A 84 -9.85 7.04 -6.95
C HIS A 84 -8.81 7.82 -7.75
N ARG A 85 -7.68 8.19 -7.12
CA ARG A 85 -6.64 8.98 -7.79
C ARG A 85 -6.10 8.27 -9.03
N LEU A 86 -5.78 6.97 -8.93
CA LEU A 86 -5.34 6.19 -10.08
C LEU A 86 -6.42 6.15 -11.18
N SER A 87 -7.69 5.95 -10.83
CA SER A 87 -8.79 6.01 -11.80
C SER A 87 -8.89 7.37 -12.49
N GLU A 88 -8.67 8.48 -11.77
CA GLU A 88 -8.60 9.82 -12.35
C GLU A 88 -7.44 9.93 -13.36
N HIS A 89 -6.24 9.46 -13.01
CA HIS A 89 -5.10 9.46 -13.92
C HIS A 89 -5.38 8.64 -15.19
N LEU A 90 -5.95 7.44 -15.05
CA LEU A 90 -6.31 6.60 -16.19
C LEU A 90 -7.41 7.22 -17.07
N ALA A 91 -8.21 8.13 -16.50
CA ALA A 91 -9.21 8.92 -17.22
C ALA A 91 -8.67 10.27 -17.74
N GLY A 92 -7.35 10.50 -17.70
CA GLY A 92 -6.70 11.73 -18.19
C GLY A 92 -6.83 12.93 -17.25
N ARG A 93 -7.28 12.73 -16.01
CA ARG A 93 -7.37 13.78 -14.98
C ARG A 93 -6.21 13.65 -14.02
N HIS A 94 -5.34 14.64 -14.04
CA HIS A 94 -4.04 14.59 -13.40
C HIS A 94 -3.88 15.68 -12.34
N GLY A 95 -2.88 15.53 -11.47
CA GLY A 95 -2.67 16.44 -10.37
C GLY A 95 -1.56 15.96 -9.44
N ALA A 96 -0.48 16.72 -9.37
CA ALA A 96 0.58 16.53 -8.40
C ALA A 96 0.03 16.60 -6.95
N ILE A 97 0.65 15.85 -6.05
CA ILE A 97 0.45 16.02 -4.61
C ILE A 97 1.60 16.91 -4.11
N GLY A 98 1.30 18.08 -3.57
CA GLY A 98 2.35 18.97 -3.04
C GLY A 98 3.03 18.40 -1.78
N GLY A 99 4.13 19.00 -1.35
CA GLY A 99 4.75 18.73 -0.03
C GLY A 99 5.78 17.60 0.01
N ALA A 100 5.89 16.81 -1.06
CA ALA A 100 6.96 15.83 -1.28
C ALA A 100 7.29 15.69 -2.77
N ASP A 101 8.48 15.19 -3.09
CA ASP A 101 8.97 15.08 -4.46
C ASP A 101 8.43 13.83 -5.16
N HIS A 102 8.17 12.75 -4.41
CA HIS A 102 7.70 11.47 -4.95
C HIS A 102 6.70 10.78 -4.03
N PHE A 103 5.66 10.20 -4.60
CA PHE A 103 4.66 9.37 -3.93
C PHE A 103 4.67 7.97 -4.54
N TRP A 104 4.83 6.95 -3.71
CA TRP A 104 4.92 5.55 -4.14
C TRP A 104 3.74 4.77 -3.60
N PHE A 105 2.99 4.15 -4.53
CA PHE A 105 1.77 3.40 -4.24
C PHE A 105 1.82 2.00 -4.87
N GLY A 106 1.05 1.09 -4.27
CA GLY A 106 0.74 -0.21 -4.85
C GLY A 106 -0.77 -0.38 -4.97
N HIS A 107 -1.29 -1.42 -4.31
CA HIS A 107 -2.72 -1.72 -4.12
C HIS A 107 -3.51 -2.13 -5.36
N THR A 108 -3.34 -1.43 -6.48
CA THR A 108 -4.01 -1.74 -7.75
C THR A 108 -3.00 -2.36 -8.71
N PRO A 109 -3.10 -3.67 -9.01
CA PRO A 109 -2.23 -4.31 -9.98
C PRO A 109 -2.37 -3.71 -11.38
N LEU A 110 -1.24 -3.37 -11.99
CA LEU A 110 -1.13 -2.83 -13.35
C LEU A 110 -0.26 -3.74 -14.23
N GLN A 111 -0.46 -3.68 -15.55
CA GLN A 111 0.34 -4.46 -16.51
C GLN A 111 1.81 -4.02 -16.55
N ALA A 112 2.07 -2.76 -16.23
CA ALA A 112 3.40 -2.18 -16.12
C ALA A 112 3.37 -1.06 -15.07
N ARG A 113 4.56 -0.65 -14.60
CA ARG A 113 4.71 0.53 -13.75
C ARG A 113 4.03 1.72 -14.41
N TYR A 114 3.26 2.46 -13.63
CA TYR A 114 2.58 3.68 -14.08
C TYR A 114 3.11 4.87 -13.29
N ASP A 115 3.60 5.87 -14.00
CA ASP A 115 4.11 7.11 -13.42
C ASP A 115 3.34 8.29 -14.02
N HIS A 116 2.84 9.16 -13.16
CA HIS A 116 2.23 10.42 -13.58
C HIS A 116 2.46 11.49 -12.51
N ASP A 117 2.79 12.72 -12.94
CA ASP A 117 3.21 13.81 -12.05
C ASP A 117 4.33 13.34 -11.10
N ASN A 118 4.07 13.38 -9.79
CA ASN A 118 4.94 12.85 -8.76
C ASN A 118 4.40 11.59 -8.09
N GLN A 119 3.51 10.84 -8.75
CA GLN A 119 2.95 9.59 -8.23
C GLN A 119 3.39 8.38 -9.08
N HIS A 120 3.81 7.34 -8.39
CA HIS A 120 4.42 6.14 -8.95
C HIS A 120 3.70 4.91 -8.44
N TYR A 121 3.10 4.14 -9.34
CA TYR A 121 2.35 2.92 -9.04
C TYR A 121 3.21 1.72 -9.47
N ILE A 122 3.66 0.96 -8.47
CA ILE A 122 4.66 -0.12 -8.65
C ILE A 122 4.09 -1.52 -8.44
N ASP A 123 2.79 -1.65 -8.15
CA ASP A 123 2.14 -2.96 -8.12
C ASP A 123 1.94 -3.46 -9.56
N THR A 124 2.87 -4.29 -10.03
CA THR A 124 2.81 -4.92 -11.36
C THR A 124 2.28 -6.36 -11.30
N GLY A 125 1.53 -6.70 -10.24
CA GLY A 125 0.76 -7.93 -10.18
C GLY A 125 1.58 -9.21 -10.10
N ALA A 126 2.70 -9.22 -9.36
CA ALA A 126 3.57 -10.39 -9.19
C ALA A 126 2.81 -11.69 -8.85
N VAL A 127 1.83 -11.62 -7.95
CA VAL A 127 1.02 -12.79 -7.54
C VAL A 127 0.11 -13.32 -8.64
N PHE A 128 -0.17 -12.50 -9.66
CA PHE A 128 -1.00 -12.82 -10.82
C PHE A 128 -0.16 -13.26 -12.04
N GLY A 129 1.14 -13.52 -11.87
CA GLY A 129 2.06 -13.85 -12.95
C GLY A 129 2.71 -12.65 -13.62
N GLY A 130 2.51 -11.44 -13.08
CA GLY A 130 3.24 -10.24 -13.47
C GLY A 130 4.62 -10.17 -12.83
N MET A 131 5.20 -8.97 -12.79
CA MET A 131 6.56 -8.76 -12.28
C MET A 131 6.53 -8.33 -10.81
N LEU A 132 7.64 -8.58 -10.10
CA LEU A 132 7.92 -7.89 -8.83
C LEU A 132 8.73 -6.63 -9.15
N THR A 133 8.11 -5.46 -9.08
CA THR A 133 8.81 -4.19 -9.30
C THR A 133 9.58 -3.79 -8.06
N LEU A 134 10.89 -3.57 -8.23
CA LEU A 134 11.77 -3.00 -7.22
C LEU A 134 12.33 -1.67 -7.75
N VAL A 135 12.28 -0.63 -6.92
CA VAL A 135 12.81 0.70 -7.26
C VAL A 135 13.84 1.10 -6.20
N ALA A 136 15.06 1.36 -6.65
CA ALA A 136 16.10 1.92 -5.80
C ALA A 136 15.88 3.43 -5.67
N LEU A 137 15.58 3.91 -4.45
CA LEU A 137 15.42 5.35 -4.16
C LEU A 137 16.77 6.05 -3.99
N GLN A 138 17.79 5.31 -3.62
CA GLN A 138 19.15 5.79 -3.45
C GLN A 138 20.13 4.71 -3.91
N SER A 139 21.13 5.09 -4.70
CA SER A 139 22.24 4.19 -5.05
C SER A 139 23.21 4.09 -3.88
N ALA A 140 23.81 2.92 -3.68
CA ALA A 140 25.04 2.82 -2.90
C ALA A 140 26.10 3.67 -3.62
N GLY A 141 26.67 4.64 -2.90
CA GLY A 141 27.80 5.43 -3.39
C GLY A 141 29.06 4.59 -3.56
#